data_AF-A0A3D2MBP4-F1
#
_entry.id   AF-A0A3D2MBP4-F1
#
_cell.length_a   1.000
_cell.length_b   1.000
_cell.length_c   1.000
_cell.angle_alpha   90.00
_cell.angle_beta   90.00
_cell.angle_gamma   90.00
#
_symmetry.space_group_name_H-M   'P 1'
#
loop_
_entity.id
_entity.type
_entity.pdbx_description
1 polymer ?
#
loop_
_entity_poly.entity_id
_entity_poly.type
_entity_poly.pdbx_seq_one_letter_code
_entity_poly.pdbx_strand_id
1 'polypeptide(L)'
;MLNTIDLNAIDSFLKTCKKEIKKKRCQFVGYRCLNINGKNISAKQALLDIGIMKIQDIWNYILELKKEECIKVDRDRDYSRDMNSEIYIFKKLINNKLVYIKLTINDYGVICISFHESY
;
A
#
# COMPACT_ATOMS: atom_id res chain seq x y z
N MET A 1 23.40 8.15 -5.54
CA MET A 1 23.01 8.61 -4.19
C MET A 1 22.09 7.58 -3.59
N LEU A 2 22.51 6.92 -2.52
CA LEU A 2 21.62 6.12 -1.68
C LEU A 2 20.64 7.11 -1.05
N ASN A 3 19.40 7.16 -1.54
CA ASN A 3 18.34 7.89 -0.87
C ASN A 3 18.13 7.19 0.47
N THR A 4 18.80 7.67 1.51
CA THR A 4 18.54 7.21 2.87
C THR A 4 17.08 7.52 3.14
N ILE A 5 16.31 6.46 3.31
CA ILE A 5 14.89 6.54 3.61
C ILE A 5 14.71 7.31 4.93
N ASP A 6 13.98 8.43 4.90
CA ASP A 6 13.69 9.21 6.10
C ASP A 6 12.65 8.47 6.96
N LEU A 7 13.14 7.77 7.97
CA LEU A 7 12.31 7.00 8.89
C LEU A 7 11.36 7.88 9.72
N ASN A 8 11.69 9.15 9.96
CA ASN A 8 10.82 10.07 10.69
C ASN A 8 9.64 10.50 9.82
N ALA A 9 9.90 10.78 8.54
CA ALA A 9 8.84 11.07 7.56
C ALA A 9 7.89 9.88 7.41
N ILE A 10 8.41 8.65 7.31
CA ILE A 10 7.58 7.43 7.23
C ILE A 10 6.78 7.20 8.51
N ASP A 11 7.38 7.41 9.68
CA ASP A 11 6.67 7.25 10.95
C ASP A 11 5.49 8.24 11.04
N SER A 12 5.71 9.50 10.62
CA SER A 12 4.66 10.52 10.52
C SER A 12 3.55 10.12 9.53
N PHE A 13 3.95 9.61 8.35
CA PHE A 13 3.02 9.10 7.35
C PHE A 13 2.17 7.95 7.90
N LEU A 14 2.79 6.93 8.50
CA LEU A 14 2.09 5.78 9.09
C LEU A 14 1.17 6.20 10.25
N LYS A 15 1.57 7.15 11.09
CA LYS A 15 0.69 7.74 12.13
C LYS A 15 -0.55 8.36 11.52
N THR A 16 -0.40 9.10 10.43
CA THR A 16 -1.51 9.70 9.70
C THR A 16 -2.40 8.62 9.08
N CYS A 17 -1.82 7.59 8.43
CA CYS A 17 -2.58 6.47 7.91
C CYS A 17 -3.44 5.79 8.99
N LYS A 18 -2.82 5.49 10.15
CA LYS A 18 -3.51 4.86 11.28
C LYS A 18 -4.67 5.70 11.80
N LYS A 19 -4.51 7.02 11.85
CA LYS A 19 -5.57 7.96 12.24
C LYS A 19 -6.73 7.95 11.25
N GLU A 20 -6.44 8.01 9.95
CA GLU A 20 -7.47 8.06 8.91
C GLU A 20 -8.21 6.72 8.73
N ILE A 21 -7.52 5.58 8.82
CA ILE A 21 -8.15 4.25 8.82
C ILE A 21 -9.12 4.09 9.99
N LYS A 22 -8.76 4.55 11.20
CA LYS A 22 -9.66 4.54 12.36
C LYS A 22 -10.93 5.37 12.15
N LYS A 23 -10.85 6.43 11.33
CA LYS A 23 -12.01 7.24 10.92
C LYS A 23 -12.78 6.64 9.74
N LYS A 24 -12.40 5.45 9.25
CA LYS A 24 -12.91 4.82 8.01
C LYS A 24 -12.70 5.67 6.76
N ARG A 25 -11.71 6.58 6.78
CA ARG A 25 -11.26 7.38 5.63
C ARG A 25 -10.15 6.63 4.91
N CYS A 26 -10.53 5.54 4.27
CA CYS A 26 -9.60 4.65 3.59
C CYS A 26 -10.26 3.92 2.42
N GLN A 27 -9.53 3.75 1.32
CA GLN A 27 -10.02 3.12 0.10
C GLN A 27 -8.99 2.17 -0.51
N PHE A 28 -9.43 0.98 -0.89
CA PHE A 28 -8.63 0.06 -1.69
C PHE A 28 -8.98 0.22 -3.17
N VAL A 29 -7.97 0.39 -4.02
CA VAL A 29 -8.13 0.53 -5.47
C VAL A 29 -8.27 -0.86 -6.13
N GLY A 30 -9.25 -1.63 -5.62
CA GLY A 30 -9.44 -3.05 -5.95
C GLY A 30 -10.04 -3.35 -7.31
N TYR A 31 -10.48 -2.33 -8.06
CA TYR A 31 -11.04 -2.47 -9.41
C TYR A 31 -9.97 -2.61 -10.50
N ARG A 32 -8.68 -2.46 -10.16
CA ARG A 32 -7.58 -2.47 -11.14
C ARG A 32 -7.13 -3.89 -11.49
N CYS A 33 -6.68 -4.04 -12.72
CA CYS A 33 -5.82 -5.14 -13.14
C CYS A 33 -4.36 -4.78 -12.86
N LEU A 34 -3.63 -5.71 -12.27
CA LEU A 34 -2.23 -5.60 -11.92
C LEU A 34 -1.42 -6.49 -12.86
N ASN A 35 -0.34 -5.95 -13.43
CA ASN A 35 0.65 -6.79 -14.10
C ASN A 35 1.66 -7.27 -13.06
N ILE A 36 1.61 -8.56 -12.75
CA ILE A 36 2.45 -9.20 -11.74
C ILE A 36 3.19 -10.35 -12.42
N ASN A 37 4.51 -10.24 -12.51
CA ASN A 37 5.38 -11.22 -13.18
C ASN A 37 4.91 -11.59 -14.60
N GLY A 38 4.53 -10.57 -15.40
CA GLY A 38 4.07 -10.75 -16.78
C GLY A 38 2.61 -11.24 -16.90
N LYS A 39 1.92 -11.51 -15.80
CA LYS A 39 0.50 -11.91 -15.80
C LYS A 39 -0.38 -10.75 -15.36
N ASN A 40 -1.48 -10.53 -16.09
CA ASN A 40 -2.49 -9.57 -15.68
C ASN A 40 -3.52 -10.28 -14.79
N ILE A 41 -3.57 -9.92 -13.50
CA ILE A 41 -4.55 -10.45 -12.56
C ILE A 41 -5.33 -9.30 -11.91
N SER A 42 -6.58 -9.56 -11.50
CA SER A 42 -7.33 -8.56 -10.76
C SER A 42 -6.73 -8.35 -9.37
N ALA A 43 -6.81 -7.13 -8.84
CA ALA A 43 -6.37 -6.86 -7.47
C ALA A 43 -7.08 -7.75 -6.43
N LYS A 44 -8.35 -8.12 -6.69
CA LYS A 44 -9.08 -9.09 -5.85
C LYS A 44 -8.47 -10.48 -5.90
N GLN A 45 -8.11 -10.99 -7.09
CA GLN A 45 -7.43 -12.28 -7.21
C GLN A 45 -6.09 -12.25 -6.48
N ALA A 46 -5.33 -11.16 -6.61
CA ALA A 46 -4.05 -11.00 -5.92
C ALA A 46 -4.17 -11.06 -4.39
N LEU A 47 -5.29 -10.59 -3.82
CA LEU A 47 -5.59 -10.76 -2.39
C LEU A 47 -5.87 -12.22 -2.02
N LEU A 48 -6.64 -12.93 -2.84
CA LEU A 48 -6.92 -14.36 -2.64
C LEU A 48 -5.64 -15.19 -2.69
N ASP A 49 -4.73 -14.87 -3.63
CA ASP A 49 -3.45 -15.56 -3.80
C ASP A 49 -2.57 -15.45 -2.54
N ILE A 50 -2.71 -14.38 -1.75
CA ILE A 50 -2.01 -14.20 -0.46
C ILE A 50 -2.85 -14.59 0.77
N GLY A 51 -4.02 -15.21 0.57
CA GLY A 51 -4.87 -15.70 1.64
C GLY A 51 -5.77 -14.65 2.30
N ILE A 52 -6.02 -13.52 1.66
CA ILE A 52 -6.94 -12.48 2.15
C ILE A 52 -8.29 -12.60 1.42
N MET A 53 -9.31 -13.05 2.15
CA MET A 53 -10.65 -13.28 1.58
C MET A 53 -11.53 -12.01 1.55
N LYS A 54 -11.35 -11.10 2.52
CA LYS A 54 -12.13 -9.87 2.62
C LYS A 54 -11.22 -8.66 2.46
N ILE A 55 -11.59 -7.73 1.59
CA ILE A 55 -10.84 -6.49 1.35
C ILE A 55 -10.67 -5.70 2.65
N GLN A 56 -11.63 -5.78 3.57
CA GLN A 56 -11.54 -5.09 4.86
C GLN A 56 -10.33 -5.55 5.70
N ASP A 57 -9.88 -6.79 5.54
CA ASP A 57 -8.80 -7.35 6.34
C ASP A 57 -7.43 -6.72 5.99
N ILE A 58 -7.28 -6.12 4.79
CA ILE A 58 -6.03 -5.45 4.40
C ILE A 58 -5.68 -4.31 5.36
N TRP A 59 -6.70 -3.65 5.93
CA TRP A 59 -6.50 -2.51 6.81
C TRP A 59 -5.86 -2.90 8.14
N ASN A 60 -6.12 -4.11 8.62
CA ASN A 60 -5.45 -4.64 9.82
C ASN A 60 -3.94 -4.76 9.58
N TYR A 61 -3.54 -5.30 8.43
CA TYR A 61 -2.13 -5.38 8.06
C TYR A 61 -1.47 -4.01 7.86
N ILE A 62 -2.21 -3.04 7.33
CA ILE A 62 -1.71 -1.66 7.16
C ILE A 62 -1.55 -0.96 8.54
N LEU A 63 -2.45 -1.20 9.49
CA LEU A 63 -2.33 -0.68 10.85
C LEU A 63 -1.10 -1.22 11.59
N GLU A 64 -0.65 -2.42 11.23
CA GLU A 64 0.53 -3.11 11.77
C GLU A 64 1.83 -2.82 11.00
N LEU A 65 1.80 -1.98 9.97
CA LEU A 65 3.01 -1.58 9.26
C LEU A 65 3.99 -0.86 10.19
N LYS A 66 5.26 -1.23 10.02
CA LYS A 66 6.43 -0.63 10.65
C LYS A 66 7.17 0.23 9.63
N LYS A 67 7.82 1.30 10.11
CA LYS A 67 8.55 2.21 9.22
C LYS A 67 9.73 1.52 8.52
N GLU A 68 10.32 0.51 9.16
CA GLU A 68 11.40 -0.31 8.64
C GLU A 68 10.94 -1.23 7.49
N GLU A 69 9.63 -1.46 7.34
CA GLU A 69 9.05 -2.22 6.23
C GLU A 69 8.92 -1.36 4.95
N CYS A 70 9.17 -0.04 5.03
CA CYS A 70 9.18 0.85 3.87
C CYS A 70 10.46 0.68 3.07
N ILE A 71 10.32 0.27 1.81
CA ILE A 71 11.45 -0.01 0.92
C ILE A 71 11.72 1.12 -0.07
N LYS A 72 10.74 2.00 -0.30
CA LYS A 72 10.83 3.08 -1.27
C LYS A 72 9.74 4.13 -1.02
N VAL A 73 10.10 5.40 -1.22
CA VAL A 73 9.14 6.50 -1.43
C VAL A 73 9.30 6.95 -2.89
N ASP A 74 8.19 7.03 -3.61
CA ASP A 74 8.11 7.46 -5.00
C ASP A 74 7.07 8.56 -5.15
N ARG A 75 6.90 9.10 -6.36
CA ARG A 75 5.81 10.03 -6.67
C ARG A 75 4.80 9.39 -7.60
N ASP A 76 3.51 9.66 -7.38
CA ASP A 76 2.48 9.23 -8.32
C ASP A 76 2.69 9.94 -9.66
N ARG A 77 2.65 9.14 -10.72
CA ARG A 77 2.78 9.59 -12.12
C ARG A 77 1.44 9.49 -12.86
N ASP A 78 0.41 9.02 -12.18
CA ASP A 78 -0.94 8.85 -12.71
C ASP A 78 -1.74 10.13 -12.51
N TYR A 79 -1.93 10.88 -13.60
CA TYR A 79 -2.69 12.14 -13.63
C TYR A 79 -4.10 12.03 -13.04
N SER A 80 -4.70 10.83 -13.05
CA SER A 80 -6.05 10.62 -12.53
C SER A 80 -6.16 10.62 -10.99
N ARG A 81 -5.02 10.57 -10.28
CA ARG A 81 -4.97 10.38 -8.80
C ARG A 81 -4.17 11.47 -8.08
N ASP A 82 -4.07 12.63 -8.70
CA ASP A 82 -3.22 13.75 -8.29
C ASP A 82 -1.73 13.50 -8.57
N MET A 83 -1.24 14.16 -9.61
CA MET A 83 0.16 14.07 -10.05
C MET A 83 1.06 14.70 -8.97
N ASN A 84 2.08 13.95 -8.54
CA ASN A 84 3.05 14.32 -7.48
C ASN A 84 2.70 13.93 -6.04
N SER A 85 1.58 13.25 -5.79
CA SER A 85 1.35 12.66 -4.45
C SER A 85 2.47 11.66 -4.10
N GLU A 86 2.96 11.70 -2.87
CA GLU A 86 3.96 10.73 -2.42
C GLU A 86 3.33 9.33 -2.31
N ILE A 87 4.03 8.32 -2.85
CA ILE A 87 3.66 6.92 -2.73
C ILE A 87 4.70 6.24 -1.85
N TYR A 88 4.23 5.73 -0.72
CA TYR A 88 5.03 4.95 0.21
C TYR A 88 4.85 3.46 -0.11
N ILE A 89 5.97 2.78 -0.29
CA ILE A 89 6.02 1.40 -0.77
C ILE A 89 6.62 0.53 0.32
N PHE A 90 5.86 -0.45 0.76
CA PHE A 90 6.24 -1.36 1.85
C PHE A 90 6.36 -2.80 1.35
N LYS A 91 7.18 -3.59 2.05
CA LYS A 91 7.18 -5.05 1.96
C LYS A 91 6.95 -5.65 3.35
N LYS A 92 5.92 -6.48 3.50
CA LYS A 92 5.53 -7.11 4.76
C LYS A 92 5.34 -8.61 4.58
N LEU A 93 5.76 -9.41 5.55
CA LEU A 93 5.46 -10.84 5.56
C LEU A 93 4.02 -11.06 6.05
N ILE A 94 3.16 -11.63 5.21
CA ILE A 94 1.75 -11.95 5.49
C ILE A 94 1.48 -13.36 4.98
N ASN A 95 0.96 -14.25 5.82
CA ASN A 95 0.67 -15.64 5.46
C ASN A 95 1.86 -16.33 4.76
N ASN A 96 3.07 -16.15 5.31
CA ASN A 96 4.35 -16.65 4.79
C ASN A 96 4.73 -16.15 3.38
N LYS A 97 4.06 -15.11 2.89
CA LYS A 97 4.34 -14.47 1.60
C LYS A 97 4.85 -13.06 1.82
N LEU A 98 5.87 -12.68 1.05
CA LEU A 98 6.36 -11.30 1.07
C LEU A 98 5.39 -10.46 0.25
N VAL A 99 4.62 -9.60 0.89
CA VAL A 99 3.57 -8.79 0.26
C VAL A 99 4.06 -7.38 0.01
N TYR A 100 3.85 -6.92 -1.22
CA TYR A 100 4.13 -5.57 -1.68
C TYR A 100 2.89 -4.68 -1.50
N ILE A 101 3.05 -3.55 -0.83
CA ILE A 101 1.97 -2.63 -0.46
C ILE A 101 2.32 -1.22 -0.91
N LYS A 102 1.42 -0.57 -1.67
CA LYS A 102 1.56 0.84 -2.08
C LYS A 102 0.48 1.69 -1.42
N LEU A 103 0.89 2.70 -0.65
CA LEU A 103 0.01 3.62 0.03
C LEU A 103 0.27 5.06 -0.41
N THR A 104 -0.79 5.83 -0.50
CA THR A 104 -0.74 7.31 -0.58
C THR A 104 -1.86 7.89 0.27
N ILE A 105 -1.87 9.20 0.45
CA ILE A 105 -2.93 9.93 1.16
C ILE A 105 -3.39 11.08 0.27
N ASN A 106 -4.71 11.27 0.21
CA ASN A 106 -5.33 12.44 -0.43
C ASN A 106 -6.49 12.96 0.45
N ASP A 107 -7.31 13.86 -0.11
CA ASP A 107 -8.45 14.47 0.58
C ASP A 107 -9.52 13.46 1.05
N TYR A 108 -9.54 12.24 0.51
CA TYR A 108 -10.44 11.16 0.93
C TYR A 108 -9.85 10.28 2.04
N GLY A 109 -8.57 10.44 2.36
CA GLY A 109 -7.84 9.68 3.38
C GLY A 109 -6.80 8.73 2.79
N VAL A 110 -6.64 7.53 3.36
CA VAL A 110 -5.61 6.56 2.94
C VAL A 110 -6.06 5.82 1.69
N ILE A 111 -5.24 5.84 0.65
CA ILE A 111 -5.48 5.09 -0.58
C ILE A 111 -4.47 3.94 -0.67
N CYS A 112 -4.98 2.72 -0.65
CA CYS A 112 -4.20 1.52 -0.93
C CYS A 112 -4.24 1.22 -2.43
N ILE A 113 -3.15 1.54 -3.12
CA ILE A 113 -3.01 1.44 -4.58
C ILE A 113 -2.74 0.00 -5.01
N SER A 114 -1.96 -0.74 -4.23
CA SER A 114 -1.54 -2.11 -4.55
C SER A 114 -1.31 -2.90 -3.28
N PHE A 115 -1.73 -4.17 -3.30
CA PHE A 115 -1.59 -5.12 -2.19
C PHE A 115 -1.55 -6.52 -2.79
N HIS A 116 -0.35 -7.07 -2.98
CA HIS A 116 -0.16 -8.37 -3.66
C HIS A 116 1.18 -9.00 -3.29
N GLU A 117 1.36 -10.28 -3.59
CA GLU A 117 2.65 -10.96 -3.43
C GLU A 117 3.77 -10.25 -4.23
N SER A 118 4.92 -10.08 -3.59
CA SER A 118 6.15 -9.61 -4.19
C SER A 118 6.86 -10.80 -4.82
N TYR A 119 6.87 -10.85 -6.14
CA TYR A 119 7.78 -11.71 -6.91
C TYR A 119 9.13 -11.02 -7.14
#